data_AF-A0A7C5MRX7-F1
#
_entry.id   AF-A0A7C5MRX7-F1
#
_cell.length_a   1.000
_cell.length_b   1.000
_cell.length_c   1.000
_cell.angle_alpha   90.00
_cell.angle_beta   90.00
_cell.angle_gamma   90.00
#
_symmetry.space_group_name_H-M   'P 1'
#
loop_
_entity.id
_entity.type
_entity.pdbx_description
1 polymer ?
#
loop_
_entity_poly.entity_id
_entity_poly.type
_entity_poly.pdbx_seq_one_letter_code
_entity_poly.pdbx_strand_id
1 'polypeptide(L)'
;MEIRSVDSIRGIDNNSKVNKVSRKTDEVKDFNDKAEISLEAKQKLEEAKINSILKNTSDIREDKVKEVKEKLQNGEYDREEVINVVAERIMKALGL
;
A
#
# COMPACT_ATOMS: atom_id res chain seq x y z
N MET A 1 42.02 -86.71 1.00
CA MET A 1 41.91 -85.25 1.10
C MET A 1 42.47 -84.70 -0.20
N GLU A 2 41.59 -84.31 -1.13
CA GLU A 2 41.98 -83.80 -2.45
C GLU A 2 41.29 -82.45 -2.61
N ILE A 3 42.07 -81.37 -2.70
CA ILE A 3 41.57 -80.02 -2.92
C ILE A 3 41.75 -79.74 -4.41
N ARG A 4 40.63 -79.55 -5.11
CA ARG A 4 40.60 -79.24 -6.54
C ARG A 4 41.01 -77.78 -6.77
N SER A 5 42.04 -77.67 -7.60
CA SER A 5 42.38 -76.67 -8.62
C SER A 5 41.77 -75.27 -8.56
N VAL A 6 42.72 -74.33 -8.65
CA VAL A 6 42.62 -72.89 -8.90
C VAL A 6 41.92 -72.53 -10.20
N ASP A 7 40.99 -71.57 -10.15
CA ASP A 7 40.54 -70.69 -11.24
C ASP A 7 39.61 -69.64 -10.59
N SER A 8 39.67 -68.32 -10.75
CA SER A 8 40.29 -67.49 -11.77
C SER A 8 40.61 -66.12 -11.16
N ILE A 9 41.69 -65.52 -11.66
CA ILE A 9 42.08 -64.12 -11.47
C ILE A 9 40.90 -63.24 -11.89
N ARG A 10 40.28 -62.53 -10.93
CA ARG A 10 39.35 -61.43 -11.23
C ARG A 10 40.15 -60.15 -11.34
N GLY A 11 40.09 -59.53 -12.52
CA GLY A 11 40.75 -58.28 -12.85
C GLY A 11 40.40 -57.18 -11.86
N ILE A 12 41.39 -56.32 -11.59
CA ILE A 12 41.23 -55.13 -10.76
C ILE A 12 40.35 -54.17 -11.54
N ASP A 13 39.06 -54.10 -11.20
CA ASP A 13 38.15 -53.11 -11.74
C ASP A 13 38.50 -51.73 -11.16
N ASN A 14 39.10 -50.88 -12.01
CA ASN A 14 39.37 -49.47 -11.74
C ASN A 14 38.09 -48.64 -11.72
N ASN A 15 37.20 -48.90 -10.76
CA ASN A 15 36.02 -48.07 -10.53
C ASN A 15 35.99 -47.59 -9.08
N SER A 16 37.04 -46.90 -8.65
CA SER A 16 36.98 -46.07 -7.46
C SER A 16 36.10 -44.86 -7.72
N LYS A 17 34.77 -45.05 -7.65
CA LYS A 17 33.83 -43.94 -7.50
C LYS A 17 34.15 -43.28 -6.17
N VAL A 18 34.83 -42.14 -6.24
CA VAL A 18 35.04 -41.26 -5.09
C VAL A 18 33.65 -40.88 -4.58
N ASN A 19 33.30 -41.27 -3.36
CA ASN A 19 32.04 -40.89 -2.74
C ASN A 19 32.02 -39.37 -2.58
N LYS A 20 31.39 -38.68 -3.52
CA LYS A 20 31.09 -37.25 -3.43
C LYS A 20 30.06 -37.13 -2.31
N VAL A 21 30.48 -36.61 -1.16
CA VAL A 21 29.57 -36.34 -0.04
C VAL A 21 28.53 -35.34 -0.52
N SER A 22 27.34 -35.82 -0.85
CA SER A 22 26.19 -34.97 -1.08
C SER A 22 25.79 -34.38 0.27
N ARG A 23 26.15 -33.11 0.51
CA ARG A 23 25.48 -32.34 1.57
C ARG A 23 23.99 -32.44 1.26
N LYS A 24 23.20 -32.95 2.20
CA LYS A 24 21.76 -32.75 2.16
C LYS A 24 21.57 -31.24 2.09
N THR A 25 21.14 -30.75 0.93
CA THR A 25 20.55 -29.42 0.87
C THR A 25 19.30 -29.54 1.69
N ASP A 26 19.34 -29.05 2.93
CA ASP A 26 18.13 -28.87 3.72
C ASP A 26 17.13 -28.19 2.80
N GLU A 27 16.04 -28.89 2.53
CA GLU A 27 14.94 -28.39 1.72
C GLU A 27 14.60 -27.02 2.30
N VAL A 28 14.75 -25.97 1.50
CA VAL A 28 14.31 -24.63 1.90
C VAL A 28 12.80 -24.75 2.03
N LYS A 29 12.33 -25.01 3.26
CA LYS A 29 10.93 -24.89 3.59
C LYS A 29 10.56 -23.47 3.20
N ASP A 30 9.68 -23.34 2.21
CA ASP A 30 8.94 -22.12 1.94
C ASP A 30 8.15 -21.80 3.21
N PHE A 31 8.80 -21.10 4.13
CA PHE A 31 8.20 -20.63 5.35
C PHE A 31 7.38 -19.40 4.97
N ASN A 32 6.12 -19.65 4.65
CA ASN A 32 5.19 -18.60 4.30
C ASN A 32 4.73 -17.93 5.60
N ASP A 33 5.42 -16.86 5.99
CA ASP A 33 5.06 -16.04 7.15
C ASP A 33 3.66 -15.47 6.94
N LYS A 34 2.69 -15.97 7.71
CA LYS A 34 1.32 -15.45 7.74
C LYS A 34 1.13 -14.62 9.00
N ALA A 35 0.96 -13.32 8.83
CA ALA A 35 0.52 -12.43 9.90
C ALA A 35 -1.00 -12.25 9.81
N GLU A 36 -1.74 -12.71 10.81
CA GLU A 36 -3.18 -12.49 10.91
C GLU A 36 -3.46 -11.21 11.68
N ILE A 37 -4.13 -10.26 11.04
CA ILE A 37 -4.54 -8.99 11.67
C ILE A 37 -5.83 -9.24 12.46
N SER A 38 -5.87 -8.78 13.72
CA SER A 38 -7.05 -8.91 14.56
C SER A 38 -8.27 -8.23 13.95
N LEU A 39 -9.46 -8.77 14.22
CA LEU A 39 -10.72 -8.21 13.73
C LEU A 39 -10.89 -6.74 14.15
N GLU A 40 -10.51 -6.43 15.39
CA GLU A 40 -10.54 -5.07 15.95
C GLU A 40 -9.61 -4.11 15.20
N ALA A 41 -8.42 -4.56 14.80
CA ALA A 41 -7.50 -3.71 14.02
C ALA A 41 -8.04 -3.40 12.62
N LYS A 42 -8.75 -4.34 11.98
CA LYS A 42 -9.44 -4.09 10.70
C LYS A 42 -10.56 -3.06 10.86
N GLN A 43 -11.39 -3.21 11.89
CA GLN A 43 -12.47 -2.25 12.19
C GLN A 43 -11.93 -0.85 12.43
N LYS A 44 -10.87 -0.70 13.24
CA LYS A 44 -10.23 0.60 13.49
C LYS A 44 -9.65 1.22 12.21
N LEU A 45 -9.10 0.41 11.30
CA LEU A 45 -8.61 0.88 10.01
C LEU A 45 -9.76 1.43 9.14
N GLU A 46 -10.89 0.74 9.11
CA GLU A 46 -12.08 1.18 8.37
C GLU A 46 -12.64 2.48 8.94
N GLU A 47 -12.77 2.59 10.26
CA GLU A 47 -13.19 3.82 10.95
C GLU A 47 -12.23 4.98 10.66
N ALA A 48 -10.92 4.75 10.75
CA ALA A 48 -9.91 5.75 10.44
C ALA A 48 -9.99 6.22 8.98
N LYS A 49 -10.25 5.29 8.05
CA LYS A 49 -10.46 5.61 6.64
C LYS A 49 -11.70 6.48 6.44
N ILE A 50 -12.84 6.11 7.02
CA ILE A 50 -14.07 6.90 6.96
C ILE A 50 -13.85 8.31 7.53
N ASN A 51 -13.21 8.41 8.69
CA ASN A 51 -12.90 9.70 9.31
C ASN A 51 -11.95 10.56 8.45
N SER A 52 -10.98 9.94 7.77
CA SER A 52 -10.11 10.66 6.83
C SER A 52 -10.88 11.18 5.63
N ILE A 53 -11.83 10.39 5.10
CA ILE A 53 -12.70 10.80 4.01
C ILE A 53 -13.54 12.00 4.48
N LEU A 54 -14.22 11.91 5.63
CA LEU A 54 -15.03 12.99 6.16
C LEU A 54 -14.24 14.29 6.43
N LYS A 55 -12.98 14.18 6.87
CA LYS A 55 -12.10 15.34 7.05
C LYS A 55 -11.67 15.97 5.73
N ASN A 56 -11.48 15.15 4.70
CA ASN A 56 -11.00 15.59 3.38
C ASN A 56 -12.15 15.95 2.43
N THR A 57 -13.37 15.51 2.70
CA THR A 57 -14.55 15.95 1.98
C THR A 57 -14.76 17.42 2.31
N SER A 58 -14.64 18.25 1.28
CA SER A 58 -14.93 19.67 1.39
C SER A 58 -16.39 19.82 1.81
N ASP A 59 -16.64 20.52 2.93
CA ASP A 59 -17.98 20.88 3.41
C ASP A 59 -18.57 21.97 2.49
N ILE A 60 -18.93 21.54 1.28
CA ILE A 60 -19.53 22.41 0.26
C ILE A 60 -21.04 22.33 0.44
N ARG A 61 -21.62 23.42 0.91
CA ARG A 61 -23.08 23.62 0.88
C ARG A 61 -23.49 24.01 -0.53
N GLU A 62 -23.88 23.02 -1.33
CA GLU A 62 -24.27 23.19 -2.72
C GLU A 62 -25.36 24.26 -2.89
N ASP A 63 -26.31 24.34 -1.96
CA ASP A 63 -27.37 25.35 -1.93
C ASP A 63 -26.81 26.78 -1.94
N LYS A 64 -25.77 27.03 -1.12
CA LYS A 64 -25.12 28.34 -1.07
C LYS A 64 -24.30 28.64 -2.32
N VAL A 65 -23.65 27.62 -2.88
CA VAL A 65 -22.88 27.77 -4.13
C VAL A 65 -23.83 28.13 -5.27
N LYS A 66 -25.00 27.49 -5.33
CA LYS A 66 -26.03 27.78 -6.33
C LYS A 66 -26.57 29.20 -6.18
N GLU A 67 -26.93 29.61 -4.96
CA GLU A 67 -27.39 30.98 -4.68
C GLU A 67 -26.35 32.03 -5.11
N VAL A 68 -25.08 31.82 -4.78
CA VAL A 68 -24.00 32.75 -5.17
C VAL A 68 -23.80 32.77 -6.68
N LYS A 69 -23.92 31.63 -7.37
CA LYS A 69 -23.88 31.57 -8.84
C LYS A 69 -25.00 32.38 -9.48
N GLU A 70 -26.22 32.30 -8.96
CA GLU A 70 -27.35 33.09 -9.46
C GLU A 70 -27.11 34.59 -9.23
N LYS A 71 -26.61 34.99 -8.05
CA LYS A 71 -26.26 36.40 -7.78
C LYS A 71 -25.16 36.93 -8.71
N LEU A 72 -24.18 36.10 -9.05
CA LEU A 72 -23.14 36.44 -10.03
C LEU A 72 -23.73 36.63 -11.44
N GLN A 73 -24.61 35.73 -11.88
CA GLN A 73 -25.25 35.85 -13.20
C GLN A 73 -26.13 37.10 -13.31
N ASN A 74 -26.78 37.49 -12.22
CA ASN A 74 -27.64 38.68 -12.17
C ASN A 74 -26.85 40.00 -12.09
N GLY A 75 -25.51 39.96 -12.04
CA GLY A 75 -24.68 41.16 -11.91
C GLY A 75 -24.77 41.84 -10.54
N GLU A 76 -25.31 41.15 -9.53
CA GLU A 76 -25.57 41.71 -8.20
C GLU A 76 -24.29 42.23 -7.53
N TYR A 77 -23.15 41.58 -7.84
CA TYR A 77 -21.82 41.92 -7.34
C TYR A 77 -21.11 43.01 -8.15
N ASP A 78 -21.58 43.33 -9.36
CA ASP A 78 -21.00 44.38 -10.21
C ASP A 78 -21.56 45.77 -9.88
N ARG A 79 -22.59 45.84 -9.02
CA ARG A 79 -23.18 47.11 -8.58
C ARG A 79 -22.17 47.91 -7.77
N GLU A 80 -22.09 49.21 -8.06
CA GLU A 80 -21.17 50.14 -7.40
C GLU A 80 -21.30 50.12 -5.87
N GLU A 81 -22.51 49.97 -5.34
CA GLU A 81 -22.75 49.86 -3.90
C GLU A 81 -22.00 48.68 -3.27
N VAL A 82 -22.01 47.51 -3.92
CA VAL A 82 -21.33 46.31 -3.42
C VAL A 82 -19.82 46.50 -3.52
N ILE A 83 -19.34 47.08 -4.62
CA ILE A 83 -17.91 47.38 -4.82
C ILE A 83 -17.41 48.33 -3.74
N ASN A 84 -18.15 49.39 -3.42
CA ASN A 84 -17.79 50.37 -2.39
C ASN A 84 -17.73 49.73 -1.00
N VAL A 85 -18.72 48.90 -0.64
CA VAL A 85 -18.72 48.16 0.63
C VAL A 85 -17.54 47.19 0.73
N VAL A 86 -17.18 46.53 -0.37
CA VAL A 86 -16.00 45.65 -0.42
C VAL A 86 -14.72 46.48 -0.25
N ALA A 87 -14.59 47.61 -0.94
CA ALA A 87 -13.44 48.50 -0.83
C ALA A 87 -13.26 49.02 0.61
N GLU A 88 -14.32 49.45 1.27
CA GLU A 88 -14.29 49.87 2.67
C GLU A 88 -13.84 48.75 3.61
N ARG A 89 -14.35 47.54 3.41
CA ARG A 89 -13.94 46.37 4.20
C ARG A 89 -12.47 46.02 4.00
N ILE A 90 -11.96 46.15 2.78
CA ILE A 90 -10.54 45.94 2.47
C ILE A 90 -9.70 47.01 3.16
N MET A 91 -10.06 48.29 3.04
CA MET A 91 -9.35 49.39 3.72
C MET A 91 -9.30 49.16 5.23
N LYS A 92 -10.44 48.80 5.83
CA LYS A 92 -10.52 48.49 7.26
C LYS A 92 -9.68 47.26 7.66
N ALA A 93 -9.67 46.21 6.85
CA ALA A 93 -8.87 45.01 7.12
C ALA A 93 -7.36 45.28 7.00
N LEU A 94 -6.97 46.22 6.13
CA LEU A 94 -5.60 46.66 5.93
C LEU A 94 -5.17 47.79 6.88
N GLY A 95 -6.10 48.36 7.65
CA GLY A 95 -5.83 49.42 8.63
C GLY A 95 -5.58 50.80 8.01
N LEU A 96 -6.15 51.05 6.83
CA LEU A 96 -6.12 52.34 6.11
C LEU A 96 -7.32 53.22 6.48
#